data_AF-K2D1G5-F1
#
_entry.id   AF-K2D1G5-F1
#
_cell.length_a   1.000
_cell.length_b   1.000
_cell.length_c   1.000
_cell.angle_alpha   90.00
_cell.angle_beta   90.00
_cell.angle_gamma   90.00
#
_symmetry.space_group_name_H-M   'P 1'
#
loop_
_entity.id
_entity.type
_entity.pdbx_description
1 polymer ?
#
loop_
_entity_poly.entity_id
_entity_poly.type
_entity_poly.pdbx_seq_one_letter_code
_entity_poly.pdbx_strand_id
1 'polypeptide(L)' 'MLGRGEYKRPIHIVCAHKEGYLAIITAYIPGEIEWDDDFKTRRTP' A
#
# COMPACT_ATOMS: atom_id res chain seq x y z
N MET A 1 7.96 0.55 7.27
CA MET A 1 7.13 1.54 7.99
C MET A 1 5.85 1.76 7.18
N LEU A 2 4.65 1.74 7.76
CA LEU A 2 3.38 1.96 7.06
C LEU A 2 2.82 3.32 7.48
N GLY A 3 2.55 4.20 6.52
CA GLY A 3 1.88 5.48 6.79
C GLY A 3 0.40 5.26 7.08
N ARG A 4 -0.17 6.01 8.02
CA ARG A 4 -1.60 5.98 8.35
C ARG A 4 -2.18 7.38 8.17
N GLY A 5 -3.22 7.50 7.33
CA GLY A 5 -3.98 8.74 7.19
C GLY A 5 -5.07 8.88 8.26
N GLU A 6 -6.00 9.81 8.05
CA GLU A 6 -7.19 9.93 8.89
C GLU A 6 -7.96 8.60 8.92
N TYR A 7 -8.51 8.25 10.09
CA TYR A 7 -9.22 6.99 10.33
C TYR A 7 -8.36 5.71 10.30
N LYS A 8 -7.03 5.80 10.26
CA LYS A 8 -6.09 4.66 10.30
C LYS A 8 -6.26 3.65 9.16
N ARG A 9 -6.95 4.03 8.07
CA ARG A 9 -7.18 3.15 6.92
C ARG A 9 -5.89 3.03 6.08
N PRO A 10 -5.37 1.82 5.83
CA PRO A 10 -4.19 1.64 4.98
C PRO A 10 -4.54 1.89 3.51
N ILE A 11 -3.58 2.44 2.76
CA ILE A 11 -3.63 2.55 1.30
C ILE A 11 -2.31 1.99 0.77
N HIS A 12 -2.39 1.07 -0.17
CA HIS A 12 -1.24 0.59 -0.92
C HIS A 12 -1.07 1.40 -2.19
N ILE A 13 0.14 1.90 -2.41
CA ILE A 13 0.50 2.68 -3.58
C ILE A 13 1.61 1.93 -4.31
N VAL A 14 1.39 1.65 -5.59
CA VAL A 14 2.47 1.20 -6.49
C VAL A 14 2.96 2.43 -7.22
N CYS A 15 4.27 2.67 -7.16
CA CYS A 15 4.89 3.84 -7.78
C CYS A 15 6.19 3.47 -8.49
N ALA A 16 6.57 4.30 -9.46
CA ALA A 16 7.86 4.25 -10.10
C ALA A 16 8.63 5.52 -9.76
N HIS A 17 9.86 5.35 -9.27
CA HIS A 17 10.80 6.44 -9.12
C HIS A 17 11.22 6.96 -10.50
N LYS A 18 11.12 8.27 -10.72
CA LYS A 18 11.55 8.97 -11.93
C LYS A 18 12.44 10.14 -11.54
N GLU A 19 13.23 10.63 -12.48
CA GLU A 19 14.03 11.82 -12.25
C GLU A 19 13.10 13.03 -12.03
N GLY A 20 13.22 13.67 -10.86
CA GLY A 20 12.43 14.87 -10.51
C GLY A 20 11.01 14.62 -10.01
N TYR A 21 10.48 13.39 -10.05
CA TYR A 21 9.14 13.09 -9.52
C TYR A 21 8.93 11.60 -9.20
N LEU A 22 7.87 11.31 -8.44
CA LEU A 22 7.40 9.95 -8.16
C LEU A 22 6.11 9.70 -8.94
N ALA A 23 6.14 8.78 -9.91
CA ALA A 23 4.94 8.42 -10.67
C ALA A 23 4.09 7.44 -9.87
N ILE A 24 2.86 7.84 -9.50
CA ILE A 24 1.88 6.92 -8.92
C ILE A 24 1.26 6.10 -10.06
N ILE A 25 1.47 4.79 -10.03
CA ILE A 25 0.92 3.86 -11.02
C ILE A 25 -0.50 3.46 -10.62
N THR A 26 -0.71 3.10 -9.35
CA THR A 26 -2.04 2.78 -8.80
C THR A 26 -2.07 2.97 -7.29
N ALA A 27 -3.27 3.21 -6.76
CA ALA A 27 -3.56 3.23 -5.33
C ALA A 27 -4.81 2.37 -5.06
N TYR A 28 -4.73 1.50 -4.06
CA TYR A 28 -5.84 0.64 -3.68
C TYR A 28 -5.86 0.39 -2.18
N ILE A 29 -7.00 -0.10 -1.70
CA ILE A 29 -7.19 -0.47 -0.30
C ILE A 29 -6.87 -1.95 -0.18
N PRO A 30 -5.88 -2.36 0.62
CA PRO A 30 -5.57 -3.77 0.79
C PRO A 30 -6.74 -4.48 1.49
N GLY A 31 -7.16 -5.63 0.95
CA GLY A 31 -8.14 -6.51 1.61
C GLY A 31 -7.47 -7.39 2.67
N GLU A 32 -8.23 -7.75 3.70
CA GLU A 32 -7.74 -8.60 4.81
C GLU A 32 -7.55 -10.07 4.40
N ILE A 33 -8.17 -10.49 3.30
CA ILE A 33 -8.06 -11.85 2.74
C ILE A 33 -6.68 -12.04 2.11
N GLU A 34 -6.14 -11.03 1.44
CA GLU A 34 -4.91 -11.15 0.67
C GLU A 34 -3.67 -10.62 1.40
N TRP A 35 -3.85 -9.96 2.55
CA TRP A 35 -2.80 -9.35 3.35
C TRP A 35 -2.92 -9.74 4.82
N ASP A 36 -1.78 -9.93 5.49
CA ASP A 36 -1.74 -10.10 6.93
C ASP A 36 -2.12 -8.80 7.66
N ASP A 37 -2.36 -8.90 8.97
CA ASP A 37 -2.83 -7.81 9.84
C ASP A 37 -1.85 -6.61 9.90
N ASP A 38 -0.63 -6.79 9.39
CA ASP A 38 0.37 -5.74 9.27
C ASP A 38 0.17 -4.85 8.02
N PHE A 39 -0.69 -5.27 7.08
CA PHE A 39 -0.90 -4.71 5.75
C PHE A 39 0.42 -4.44 5.00
N LYS A 40 1.38 -5.35 5.11
CA LYS A 40 2.67 -5.30 4.40
C LYS A 40 3.07 -6.66 3.87
N THR A 41 2.59 -7.73 4.49
CA THR A 41 2.90 -9.10 4.14
C THR A 41 1.73 -9.71 3.37
N ARG A 42 2.00 -10.25 2.18
CA ARG A 42 1.01 -10.98 1.40
C ARG A 42 0.77 -12.32 2.08
N ARG A 43 -0.50 -12.66 2.30
CA ARG A 43 -0.86 -14.03 2.70
C ARG A 43 -0.50 -14.96 1.55
N THR A 44 0.26 -16.01 1.86
CA THR A 44 0.48 -17.11 0.93
C THR A 44 -0.76 -18.01 0.91
N PRO A 45 -1.15 -18.55 -0.26
CA PRO A 45 -2.16 -19.59 -0.35
C PRO A 45 -1.82 -20.83 0.50
#